data_AF-A0A6C0IQ09-F1
#
_entry.id   AF-A0A6C0IQ09-F1
#
_cell.length_a   1.000
_cell.length_b   1.000
_cell.length_c   1.000
_cell.angle_alpha   90.00
_cell.angle_beta   90.00
_cell.angle_gamma   90.00
#
_symmetry.space_group_name_H-M   'P 1'
#
loop_
_entity.id
_entity.type
_entity.pdbx_description
1 polymer ?
#
loop_
_entity_poly.entity_id
_entity_poly.type
_entity_poly.pdbx_seq_one_letter_code
_entity_poly.pdbx_strand_id
1 'polypeptide(L)'
;MLNNWNKYFFNFILRNIDKPLDWGVLSMNPSITWEIVEENPDKPWNWYWLSENPSITWENVEANPDKPWNWNGFSQNPSITWEILEANSDKPWNWNSLSNNPSITWEIVKANLDKPWKWNYLSMNTSITWEIVEANPDKHWNWDFMSSNPNITWEIIEANMDKPWDWDDLSRNPSITWAIVEANPDKPWSWSGLSRNPSITWEIVEANPDKPWHWYYLSNNPSITWEIVEANPDKPWSWYNLSRNPSITFEIVEATPDKPWDWRVLSRNKYTKEKEEFEKRVSHQKFIQENILEELVKAYMHPKRIVMLLDMGYEIEELDDIM
;
A
#
# COMPACT_ATOMS: atom_id res chain seq x y z
N MET A 1 14.03 20.85 -6.00
CA MET A 1 13.10 19.95 -5.28
C MET A 1 13.19 18.58 -5.92
N LEU A 2 13.20 17.52 -5.12
CA LEU A 2 13.09 16.15 -5.64
C LEU A 2 11.66 16.00 -6.16
N ASN A 3 11.45 16.06 -7.48
CA ASN A 3 10.13 15.87 -8.09
C ASN A 3 9.76 14.39 -8.25
N ASN A 4 10.46 13.49 -7.56
CA ASN A 4 10.32 12.05 -7.68
C ASN A 4 10.07 11.46 -6.28
N TRP A 5 8.90 10.82 -6.12
CA TRP A 5 8.47 10.20 -4.87
C TRP A 5 9.46 9.16 -4.35
N ASN A 6 9.96 8.26 -5.20
CA ASN A 6 10.84 7.17 -4.78
C ASN A 6 12.15 7.71 -4.20
N LYS A 7 12.71 8.75 -4.84
CA LYS A 7 13.90 9.45 -4.31
C LYS A 7 13.57 10.23 -3.03
N TYR A 8 12.40 10.86 -2.94
CA TYR A 8 11.95 11.53 -1.71
C TYR A 8 11.83 10.54 -0.54
N PHE A 9 11.12 9.43 -0.74
CA PHE A 9 10.97 8.33 0.20
C PHE A 9 12.33 7.78 0.64
N PHE A 10 13.22 7.47 -0.29
CA PHE A 10 14.51 6.90 0.06
C PHE A 10 15.41 7.91 0.81
N ASN A 11 15.31 9.21 0.50
CA ASN A 11 16.00 10.23 1.29
C ASN A 11 15.49 10.31 2.73
N PHE A 12 14.19 10.12 2.98
CA PHE A 12 13.68 9.99 4.34
C PHE A 12 14.33 8.81 5.06
N ILE A 13 14.45 7.65 4.39
CA ILE A 13 15.12 6.47 4.95
C ILE A 13 16.58 6.77 5.30
N LEU A 14 17.32 7.44 4.39
CA LEU A 14 18.72 7.79 4.62
C LEU A 14 18.92 8.77 5.79
N ARG A 15 17.99 9.72 5.99
CA ARG A 15 18.03 10.67 7.13
C ARG A 15 17.82 9.97 8.48
N ASN A 16 17.12 8.85 8.48
CA ASN A 16 16.77 8.08 9.67
C ASN A 16 17.55 6.75 9.74
N ILE A 17 18.74 6.68 9.14
CA ILE A 17 19.56 5.47 9.06
C ILE A 17 20.07 4.97 10.42
N ASP A 18 20.10 5.85 11.43
CA ASP A 18 20.44 5.53 12.82
C ASP A 18 19.32 4.78 13.55
N LYS A 19 18.09 4.80 13.01
CA LYS A 19 16.93 4.09 13.55
C LYS A 19 16.99 2.60 13.20
N PRO A 20 16.32 1.73 13.98
CA PRO A 20 16.28 0.30 13.68
C PRO A 20 15.35 0.03 12.49
N LEU A 21 15.79 0.31 11.27
CA LEU A 21 15.06 0.07 10.03
C LEU A 21 15.07 -1.42 9.66
N ASP A 22 13.94 -1.93 9.14
CA ASP A 22 13.87 -3.28 8.58
C ASP A 22 14.18 -3.23 7.08
N TRP A 23 15.47 -3.39 6.75
CA TRP A 23 15.97 -3.38 5.38
C TRP A 23 15.33 -4.42 4.49
N GLY A 24 14.91 -5.53 5.07
CA GLY A 24 14.27 -6.52 4.26
C GLY A 24 12.85 -6.11 3.87
N VAL A 25 12.06 -5.56 4.80
CA VAL A 25 10.73 -5.07 4.38
C VAL A 25 10.85 -3.86 3.46
N LEU A 26 11.87 -3.02 3.64
CA LEU A 26 12.21 -1.96 2.69
C LEU A 26 12.48 -2.54 1.28
N SER A 27 13.20 -3.66 1.17
CA SER A 27 13.42 -4.33 -0.13
C SER A 27 12.12 -4.71 -0.84
N MET A 28 11.02 -4.97 -0.13
CA MET A 28 9.72 -5.28 -0.73
C MET A 28 8.89 -4.03 -1.06
N ASN A 29 9.30 -2.84 -0.60
CA ASN A 29 8.51 -1.63 -0.73
C ASN A 29 8.49 -1.16 -2.21
N PRO A 30 7.31 -0.91 -2.82
CA PRO A 30 7.22 -0.45 -4.20
C PRO A 30 7.93 0.89 -4.47
N SER A 31 8.24 1.67 -3.44
CA SER A 31 9.01 2.91 -3.57
C SER A 31 10.52 2.66 -3.71
N ILE A 32 10.99 1.42 -3.46
CA ILE A 32 12.35 0.98 -3.76
C ILE A 32 12.37 0.41 -5.19
N THR A 33 12.91 1.19 -6.13
CA THR A 33 13.11 0.80 -7.53
C THR A 33 14.47 0.16 -7.74
N TRP A 34 14.67 -0.49 -8.89
CA TRP A 34 16.00 -0.99 -9.28
C TRP A 34 17.06 0.12 -9.28
N GLU A 35 16.75 1.32 -9.78
CA GLU A 35 17.65 2.49 -9.76
C GLU A 35 18.16 2.79 -8.33
N ILE A 36 17.27 2.76 -7.33
CA ILE A 36 17.67 2.99 -5.92
C ILE A 36 18.61 1.89 -5.43
N VAL A 37 18.32 0.63 -5.77
CA VAL A 37 19.16 -0.52 -5.39
C VAL A 37 20.54 -0.43 -6.04
N GLU A 38 20.59 -0.05 -7.32
CA GLU A 38 21.81 0.11 -8.11
C GLU A 38 22.68 1.28 -7.63
N GLU A 39 22.08 2.43 -7.31
CA GLU A 39 22.77 3.59 -6.75
C GLU A 39 23.28 3.34 -5.32
N ASN A 40 22.74 2.34 -4.61
CA ASN A 40 23.04 2.07 -3.20
C ASN A 40 23.38 0.58 -2.94
N PRO A 41 24.43 0.04 -3.58
CA PRO A 41 24.73 -1.39 -3.54
C PRO A 41 25.28 -1.87 -2.18
N ASP A 42 25.71 -0.94 -1.32
CA ASP A 42 26.27 -1.20 0.00
C ASP A 42 25.20 -1.44 1.08
N LYS A 43 23.93 -1.16 0.76
CA LYS A 43 22.84 -1.36 1.71
C LYS A 43 22.45 -2.83 1.81
N PRO A 44 21.99 -3.31 2.99
CA PRO A 44 21.75 -4.73 3.25
C PRO A 44 20.41 -5.19 2.66
N TRP A 45 20.29 -5.10 1.33
CA TRP A 45 19.10 -5.51 0.60
C TRP A 45 18.80 -7.00 0.76
N ASN A 46 17.53 -7.32 1.00
CA ASN A 46 17.05 -8.69 1.01
C ASN A 46 16.59 -9.09 -0.40
N TRP A 47 17.36 -9.97 -1.04
CA TRP A 47 17.10 -10.40 -2.41
C TRP A 47 15.85 -11.25 -2.60
N TYR A 48 15.39 -11.96 -1.56
CA TYR A 48 14.10 -12.63 -1.59
C TYR A 48 12.98 -11.60 -1.78
N TRP A 49 12.99 -10.55 -0.96
CA TRP A 49 11.98 -9.50 -0.98
C TRP A 49 12.12 -8.50 -2.13
N LEU A 50 13.33 -8.24 -2.63
CA LEU A 50 13.54 -7.52 -3.89
C LEU A 50 12.94 -8.29 -5.07
N SER A 51 13.08 -9.62 -5.10
CA SER A 51 12.53 -10.43 -6.20
C SER A 51 11.00 -10.41 -6.18
N GLU A 52 10.38 -10.29 -5.00
CA GLU A 52 8.92 -10.13 -4.85
C GLU A 52 8.44 -8.69 -5.14
N ASN A 53 9.34 -7.70 -5.17
CA ASN A 53 8.99 -6.30 -5.25
C ASN A 53 8.41 -5.93 -6.64
N PRO A 54 7.20 -5.35 -6.71
CA PRO A 54 6.55 -5.01 -7.99
C PRO A 54 7.29 -3.94 -8.81
N SER A 55 8.21 -3.19 -8.20
CA SER A 55 9.04 -2.19 -8.88
C SER A 55 10.32 -2.77 -9.47
N ILE A 56 10.57 -4.07 -9.28
CA ILE A 56 11.60 -4.83 -9.98
C ILE A 56 10.93 -5.58 -11.14
N THR A 57 11.24 -5.17 -12.37
CA THR A 57 10.70 -5.77 -13.59
C THR A 57 11.58 -6.92 -14.09
N TRP A 58 11.03 -7.76 -14.95
CA TRP A 58 11.80 -8.81 -15.63
C TRP A 58 12.98 -8.24 -16.44
N GLU A 59 12.82 -7.07 -17.05
CA GLU A 59 13.91 -6.39 -17.78
C GLU A 59 15.10 -6.07 -16.86
N ASN A 60 14.85 -5.71 -15.59
CA ASN A 60 15.91 -5.51 -14.62
C ASN A 60 16.68 -6.80 -14.34
N VAL A 61 15.98 -7.94 -14.30
CA VAL A 61 16.56 -9.28 -14.09
C VAL A 61 17.43 -9.68 -15.28
N GLU A 62 16.93 -9.49 -16.50
CA GLU A 62 17.65 -9.81 -17.73
C GLU A 62 18.90 -8.94 -17.90
N ALA A 63 18.82 -7.66 -17.55
CA ALA A 63 19.97 -6.76 -17.58
C ALA A 63 21.01 -7.06 -16.48
N ASN A 64 20.62 -7.74 -15.40
CA ASN A 64 21.47 -8.00 -14.23
C ASN A 64 21.40 -9.47 -13.78
N PRO A 65 21.81 -10.42 -14.64
CA PRO A 65 21.64 -11.85 -14.38
C PRO A 65 22.59 -12.40 -13.29
N ASP A 66 23.64 -11.65 -12.94
CA ASP A 66 24.65 -12.01 -11.94
C ASP A 66 24.18 -11.78 -10.50
N LYS A 67 23.06 -11.07 -10.31
CA LYS A 67 22.53 -10.76 -8.99
C LYS A 67 21.87 -12.00 -8.37
N PRO A 68 21.86 -12.11 -7.02
CA PRO A 68 21.36 -13.29 -6.32
C PRO A 68 19.83 -13.29 -6.21
N TRP A 69 19.16 -13.18 -7.35
CA TRP A 69 17.72 -13.23 -7.50
C TRP A 69 17.09 -14.49 -6.91
N ASN A 70 15.86 -14.36 -6.42
CA ASN A 70 15.13 -15.42 -5.76
C ASN A 70 13.87 -15.80 -6.54
N TRP A 71 13.85 -17.02 -7.07
CA TRP A 71 12.73 -17.54 -7.87
C TRP A 71 11.43 -17.71 -7.09
N ASN A 72 11.49 -17.99 -5.79
CA ASN A 72 10.28 -18.04 -4.96
C ASN A 72 9.66 -16.64 -4.80
N GLY A 73 10.50 -15.61 -4.60
CA GLY A 73 10.07 -14.21 -4.58
C GLY A 73 9.48 -13.78 -5.92
N PHE A 74 10.17 -14.06 -7.04
CA PHE A 74 9.63 -13.73 -8.37
C PHE A 74 8.32 -14.44 -8.70
N SER A 75 8.10 -15.65 -8.19
CA SER A 75 6.84 -16.34 -8.39
C SER A 75 5.62 -15.56 -7.83
N GLN A 76 5.84 -14.66 -6.87
CA GLN A 76 4.81 -13.75 -6.34
C GLN A 76 4.80 -12.37 -7.03
N ASN A 77 5.83 -12.05 -7.82
CA ASN A 77 5.98 -10.73 -8.40
C ASN A 77 5.00 -10.54 -9.56
N PRO A 78 4.18 -9.46 -9.56
CA PRO A 78 3.18 -9.24 -10.59
C PRO A 78 3.77 -8.91 -11.97
N SER A 79 5.07 -8.60 -12.07
CA SER A 79 5.75 -8.40 -13.35
C SER A 79 6.05 -9.70 -14.09
N ILE A 80 5.93 -10.86 -13.44
CA ILE A 80 6.14 -12.16 -14.06
C ILE A 80 4.87 -12.57 -14.80
N THR A 81 4.86 -12.44 -16.12
CA THR A 81 3.75 -12.87 -16.99
C THR A 81 3.85 -14.35 -17.34
N TRP A 82 2.78 -14.91 -17.89
CA TRP A 82 2.81 -16.30 -18.38
C TRP A 82 3.86 -16.52 -19.47
N GLU A 83 4.03 -15.57 -20.39
CA GLU A 83 5.03 -15.65 -21.46
C GLU A 83 6.46 -15.73 -20.89
N ILE A 84 6.75 -14.97 -19.82
CA ILE A 84 8.04 -15.03 -19.12
C ILE A 84 8.25 -16.41 -18.51
N LEU A 85 7.22 -16.99 -17.87
CA LEU A 85 7.28 -18.32 -17.27
C LEU A 85 7.52 -19.40 -18.31
N GLU A 86 6.84 -19.33 -19.47
CA GLU A 86 7.04 -20.28 -20.56
C GLU A 86 8.45 -20.20 -21.15
N ALA A 87 8.92 -18.98 -21.42
CA ALA A 87 10.26 -18.74 -21.96
C ALA A 87 11.37 -19.17 -20.99
N ASN A 88 11.09 -19.19 -19.68
CA ASN A 88 12.04 -19.50 -18.60
C ASN A 88 11.57 -20.69 -17.76
N SER A 89 10.99 -21.70 -18.42
CA SER A 89 10.41 -22.88 -17.75
C SER A 89 11.43 -23.78 -17.04
N ASP A 90 12.73 -23.58 -17.30
CA ASP A 90 13.84 -24.26 -16.62
C ASP A 90 14.07 -23.74 -15.19
N LYS A 91 13.54 -22.57 -14.83
CA LYS A 91 13.73 -21.96 -13.51
C LYS A 91 12.86 -22.62 -12.44
N PRO A 92 13.31 -22.66 -11.17
CA PRO A 92 12.59 -23.32 -10.09
C PRO A 92 11.46 -22.44 -9.54
N TRP A 93 10.42 -22.22 -10.35
CA TRP A 93 9.23 -21.45 -9.97
C TRP A 93 8.43 -22.12 -8.85
N ASN A 94 7.93 -21.32 -7.92
CA ASN A 94 7.03 -21.78 -6.86
C ASN A 94 5.58 -21.69 -7.32
N TRP A 95 4.98 -22.86 -7.53
CA TRP A 95 3.59 -22.98 -7.98
C TRP A 95 2.53 -22.58 -6.94
N ASN A 96 2.84 -22.59 -5.64
CA ASN A 96 1.96 -22.00 -4.64
C ASN A 96 1.83 -20.49 -4.88
N SER A 97 2.97 -19.84 -5.09
CA SER A 97 3.05 -18.40 -5.35
C SER A 97 2.41 -18.02 -6.68
N LEU A 98 2.75 -18.73 -7.76
CA LEU A 98 2.16 -18.50 -9.08
C LEU A 98 0.64 -18.66 -9.09
N SER A 99 0.11 -19.63 -8.33
CA SER A 99 -1.34 -19.85 -8.24
C SER A 99 -2.08 -18.65 -7.63
N ASN A 100 -1.44 -17.86 -6.77
CA ASN A 100 -2.02 -16.64 -6.20
C ASN A 100 -1.61 -15.37 -6.96
N ASN A 101 -0.73 -15.46 -7.96
CA ASN A 101 -0.18 -14.31 -8.63
C ASN A 101 -1.25 -13.65 -9.53
N PRO A 102 -1.50 -12.33 -9.41
CA PRO A 102 -2.52 -11.65 -10.19
C PRO A 102 -2.25 -11.63 -11.70
N SER A 103 -1.00 -11.85 -12.15
CA SER A 103 -0.68 -12.00 -13.57
C SER A 103 -1.18 -13.33 -14.16
N ILE A 104 -1.48 -14.31 -13.32
CA ILE A 104 -2.02 -15.61 -13.71
C ILE A 104 -3.54 -15.54 -13.69
N THR A 105 -4.12 -15.42 -14.89
CA THR A 105 -5.57 -15.37 -15.10
C THR A 105 -6.17 -16.77 -15.13
N TRP A 106 -7.50 -16.86 -14.97
CA TRP A 106 -8.21 -18.12 -15.13
C TRP A 106 -8.02 -18.75 -16.52
N GLU A 107 -7.96 -17.95 -17.59
CA GLU A 107 -7.75 -18.48 -18.95
C GLU A 107 -6.37 -19.14 -19.09
N ILE A 108 -5.33 -18.60 -18.43
CA ILE A 108 -4.01 -19.24 -18.37
C ILE A 108 -4.10 -20.58 -17.65
N VAL A 109 -4.75 -20.63 -16.49
CA VAL A 109 -4.93 -21.87 -15.70
C VAL A 109 -5.68 -22.92 -16.50
N LYS A 110 -6.78 -22.53 -17.14
CA LYS A 110 -7.63 -23.38 -17.97
C LYS A 110 -6.91 -23.92 -19.21
N ALA A 111 -6.07 -23.10 -19.85
CA ALA A 111 -5.27 -23.54 -20.99
C ALA A 111 -4.13 -24.49 -20.59
N ASN A 112 -3.69 -24.45 -19.33
CA ASN A 112 -2.51 -25.16 -18.82
C ASN A 112 -2.83 -26.00 -17.57
N LEU A 113 -3.91 -26.79 -17.64
CA LEU A 113 -4.38 -27.61 -16.50
C LEU A 113 -3.42 -28.75 -16.13
N ASP A 114 -2.44 -29.07 -16.97
CA ASP A 114 -1.36 -30.04 -16.71
C ASP A 114 -0.35 -29.54 -15.66
N LYS A 115 -0.30 -28.22 -15.44
CA LYS A 115 0.63 -27.62 -14.49
C LYS A 115 0.20 -27.86 -13.04
N PRO A 116 1.15 -27.87 -12.09
CA PRO A 116 0.89 -28.22 -10.70
C PRO A 116 0.28 -27.04 -9.91
N TRP A 117 -0.79 -26.46 -10.45
CA TRP A 117 -1.59 -25.41 -9.82
C TRP A 117 -2.08 -25.82 -8.43
N LYS A 118 -2.18 -24.84 -7.56
CA LYS A 118 -2.52 -25.02 -6.15
C LYS A 118 -3.86 -24.38 -5.90
N TRP A 119 -4.89 -25.21 -5.91
CA TRP A 119 -6.28 -24.78 -5.87
C TRP A 119 -6.65 -23.93 -4.66
N ASN A 120 -6.02 -24.18 -3.51
CA ASN A 120 -6.19 -23.32 -2.35
C ASN A 120 -5.75 -21.88 -2.68
N TYR A 121 -4.56 -21.69 -3.23
CA TYR A 121 -4.05 -20.37 -3.62
C TYR A 121 -4.80 -19.75 -4.81
N LEU A 122 -5.28 -20.57 -5.76
CA LEU A 122 -6.17 -20.09 -6.82
C LEU A 122 -7.48 -19.55 -6.25
N SER A 123 -8.04 -20.14 -5.19
CA SER A 123 -9.25 -19.62 -4.54
C SER A 123 -9.07 -18.19 -3.99
N MET A 124 -7.86 -17.81 -3.59
CA MET A 124 -7.56 -16.45 -3.13
C MET A 124 -7.22 -15.49 -4.29
N ASN A 125 -6.90 -16.02 -5.47
CA ASN A 125 -6.44 -15.22 -6.60
C ASN A 125 -7.57 -14.29 -7.10
N THR A 126 -7.27 -13.00 -7.24
CA THR A 126 -8.24 -11.97 -7.64
C THR A 126 -8.72 -12.11 -9.09
N SER A 127 -8.04 -12.91 -9.90
CA SER A 127 -8.49 -13.28 -11.25
C SER A 127 -9.57 -14.36 -11.25
N ILE A 128 -9.83 -15.03 -10.12
CA ILE A 128 -10.93 -15.98 -9.97
C ILE A 128 -12.17 -15.23 -9.49
N THR A 129 -13.20 -15.19 -10.35
CA THR A 129 -14.51 -14.62 -10.04
C THR A 129 -15.48 -15.70 -9.57
N TRP A 130 -16.61 -15.29 -8.99
CA TRP A 130 -17.65 -16.24 -8.58
C TRP A 130 -18.22 -17.03 -9.75
N GLU A 131 -18.39 -16.40 -10.93
CA GLU A 131 -18.89 -17.07 -12.14
C GLU A 131 -17.96 -18.21 -12.57
N ILE A 132 -16.65 -18.05 -12.39
CA ILE A 132 -15.67 -19.11 -12.66
C ILE A 132 -15.86 -20.26 -11.68
N VAL A 133 -16.04 -19.97 -10.39
CA VAL A 133 -16.28 -20.98 -9.35
C VAL A 133 -17.57 -21.75 -9.63
N GLU A 134 -18.66 -21.05 -9.95
CA GLU A 134 -19.96 -21.62 -10.26
C GLU A 134 -19.94 -22.48 -11.54
N ALA A 135 -19.24 -22.01 -12.59
CA ALA A 135 -19.12 -22.73 -13.85
C ALA A 135 -18.19 -23.97 -13.76
N ASN A 136 -17.38 -24.08 -12.71
CA ASN A 136 -16.40 -25.15 -12.53
C ASN A 136 -16.50 -25.78 -11.12
N PRO A 137 -17.66 -26.38 -10.77
CA PRO A 137 -17.92 -26.89 -9.42
C PRO A 137 -17.12 -28.17 -9.10
N ASP A 138 -16.54 -28.82 -10.12
CA ASP A 138 -15.70 -30.01 -9.98
C ASP A 138 -14.30 -29.70 -9.46
N LYS A 139 -13.91 -28.43 -9.39
CA LYS A 139 -12.59 -28.01 -8.92
C LYS A 139 -12.52 -27.92 -7.40
N HIS A 140 -11.31 -28.11 -6.87
CA HIS A 140 -11.04 -28.16 -5.44
C HIS A 140 -10.91 -26.79 -4.79
N TRP A 141 -11.93 -25.94 -4.96
CA TRP A 141 -11.95 -24.61 -4.35
C TRP A 141 -11.86 -24.71 -2.82
N ASN A 142 -11.00 -23.89 -2.22
CA ASN A 142 -10.82 -23.79 -0.77
C ASN A 142 -11.68 -22.62 -0.24
N TRP A 143 -12.70 -22.94 0.55
CA TRP A 143 -13.68 -21.97 1.02
C TRP A 143 -13.14 -20.96 2.03
N ASP A 144 -12.15 -21.34 2.85
CA ASP A 144 -11.47 -20.39 3.75
C ASP A 144 -10.80 -19.28 2.92
N PHE A 145 -10.09 -19.67 1.84
CA PHE A 145 -9.40 -18.71 0.98
C PHE A 145 -10.36 -17.96 0.06
N MET A 146 -11.49 -18.56 -0.33
CA MET A 146 -12.57 -17.86 -1.03
C MET A 146 -13.20 -16.77 -0.15
N SER A 147 -13.40 -17.00 1.16
CA SER A 147 -13.91 -15.97 2.08
C SER A 147 -13.05 -14.71 2.09
N SER A 148 -11.74 -14.87 1.94
CA SER A 148 -10.78 -13.77 1.82
C SER A 148 -10.74 -13.10 0.44
N ASN A 149 -11.36 -13.68 -0.59
CA ASN A 149 -11.26 -13.18 -1.96
C ASN A 149 -12.13 -11.91 -2.13
N PRO A 150 -11.57 -10.79 -2.63
CA PRO A 150 -12.32 -9.53 -2.77
C PRO A 150 -13.48 -9.59 -3.78
N ASN A 151 -13.52 -10.61 -4.64
CA ASN A 151 -14.62 -10.83 -5.58
C ASN A 151 -15.84 -11.52 -4.92
N ILE A 152 -15.73 -11.98 -3.67
CA ILE A 152 -16.86 -12.55 -2.94
C ILE A 152 -17.63 -11.43 -2.24
N THR A 153 -18.82 -11.14 -2.75
CA THR A 153 -19.73 -10.13 -2.20
C THR A 153 -20.73 -10.75 -1.23
N TRP A 154 -21.43 -9.90 -0.46
CA TRP A 154 -22.49 -10.36 0.43
C TRP A 154 -23.62 -11.08 -0.33
N GLU A 155 -24.00 -10.60 -1.51
CA GLU A 155 -25.04 -11.22 -2.33
C GLU A 155 -24.66 -12.67 -2.72
N ILE A 156 -23.38 -12.91 -3.03
CA ILE A 156 -22.87 -14.24 -3.33
C ILE A 156 -22.96 -15.13 -2.08
N ILE A 157 -22.54 -14.62 -0.92
CA ILE A 157 -22.57 -15.35 0.35
C ILE A 157 -24.01 -15.70 0.72
N GLU A 158 -24.92 -14.73 0.65
CA GLU A 158 -26.34 -14.89 0.99
C GLU A 158 -27.02 -15.92 0.08
N ALA A 159 -26.74 -15.89 -1.22
CA ALA A 159 -27.27 -16.86 -2.18
C ALA A 159 -26.69 -18.28 -1.99
N ASN A 160 -25.53 -18.41 -1.33
CA ASN A 160 -24.77 -19.66 -1.20
C ASN A 160 -24.38 -19.94 0.26
N MET A 161 -25.30 -19.73 1.18
CA MET A 161 -25.09 -19.94 2.62
C MET A 161 -24.82 -21.41 3.01
N ASP A 162 -25.03 -22.36 2.10
CA ASP A 162 -24.69 -23.77 2.28
C ASP A 162 -23.18 -24.04 2.20
N LYS A 163 -22.40 -23.11 1.66
CA LYS A 163 -20.94 -23.25 1.55
C LYS A 163 -20.26 -22.98 2.90
N PRO A 164 -19.15 -23.67 3.19
CA PRO A 164 -18.45 -23.55 4.47
C PRO A 164 -17.58 -22.28 4.50
N TRP A 165 -18.22 -21.11 4.50
CA TRP A 165 -17.53 -19.83 4.57
C TRP A 165 -16.82 -19.66 5.92
N ASP A 166 -15.56 -19.23 5.88
CA ASP A 166 -14.84 -18.72 7.04
C ASP A 166 -15.32 -17.30 7.38
N TRP A 167 -15.96 -17.13 8.54
CA TRP A 167 -16.53 -15.85 8.97
C TRP A 167 -15.51 -14.84 9.50
N ASP A 168 -14.33 -15.28 9.93
CA ASP A 168 -13.25 -14.37 10.31
C ASP A 168 -12.64 -13.69 9.08
N ASP A 169 -12.50 -14.44 8.00
CA ASP A 169 -12.06 -13.92 6.70
C ASP A 169 -13.15 -13.12 5.97
N LEU A 170 -14.44 -13.50 6.10
CA LEU A 170 -15.52 -12.65 5.61
C LEU A 170 -15.59 -11.32 6.38
N SER A 171 -15.46 -11.34 7.71
CA SER A 171 -15.55 -10.11 8.52
C SER A 171 -14.50 -9.06 8.16
N ARG A 172 -13.32 -9.46 7.66
CA ARG A 172 -12.27 -8.53 7.19
C ARG A 172 -12.41 -8.15 5.71
N ASN A 173 -13.30 -8.80 4.96
CA ASN A 173 -13.44 -8.60 3.53
C ASN A 173 -14.07 -7.22 3.25
N PRO A 174 -13.45 -6.36 2.41
CA PRO A 174 -13.98 -5.03 2.11
C PRO A 174 -15.41 -5.01 1.55
N SER A 175 -15.85 -6.11 0.91
CA SER A 175 -17.22 -6.25 0.40
C SER A 175 -18.28 -6.31 1.52
N ILE A 176 -17.89 -6.66 2.75
CA ILE A 176 -18.75 -6.65 3.92
C ILE A 176 -18.76 -5.26 4.54
N THR A 177 -19.85 -4.53 4.33
CA THR A 177 -20.06 -3.19 4.88
C THR A 177 -20.70 -3.25 6.26
N TRP A 178 -20.60 -2.16 7.04
CA TRP A 178 -21.31 -2.06 8.31
C TRP A 178 -22.83 -2.25 8.18
N ALA A 179 -23.43 -1.74 7.10
CA ALA A 179 -24.86 -1.91 6.86
C ALA A 179 -25.27 -3.39 6.71
N ILE A 180 -24.41 -4.22 6.09
CA ILE A 180 -24.61 -5.66 6.00
C ILE A 180 -24.54 -6.31 7.38
N VAL A 181 -23.56 -5.92 8.19
CA VAL A 181 -23.37 -6.43 9.56
C VAL A 181 -24.57 -6.07 10.45
N GLU A 182 -25.05 -4.83 10.37
CA GLU A 182 -26.19 -4.32 11.13
C GLU A 182 -27.50 -4.99 10.71
N ALA A 183 -27.70 -5.23 9.41
CA ALA A 183 -28.88 -5.92 8.89
C ALA A 183 -28.88 -7.43 9.22
N ASN A 184 -27.71 -8.02 9.49
CA ASN A 184 -27.53 -9.44 9.74
C ASN A 184 -26.80 -9.71 11.07
N PRO A 185 -27.36 -9.29 12.22
CA PRO A 185 -26.68 -9.35 13.51
C PRO A 185 -26.56 -10.79 14.07
N ASP A 186 -27.31 -11.74 13.52
CA ASP A 186 -27.32 -13.14 13.93
C ASP A 186 -26.16 -13.96 13.34
N LYS A 187 -25.44 -13.39 12.36
CA LYS A 187 -24.32 -14.06 11.71
C LYS A 187 -23.07 -14.02 12.61
N PRO A 188 -22.20 -15.04 12.52
CA PRO A 188 -21.09 -15.21 13.45
C PRO A 188 -19.89 -14.32 13.05
N TRP A 189 -20.11 -13.01 12.95
CA TRP A 189 -19.09 -12.03 12.62
C TRP A 189 -17.94 -12.05 13.63
N SER A 190 -16.70 -12.05 13.12
CA SER A 190 -15.52 -11.82 13.93
C SER A 190 -15.29 -10.33 14.15
N TRP A 191 -15.36 -9.90 15.40
CA TRP A 191 -15.08 -8.51 15.77
C TRP A 191 -13.62 -8.10 15.54
N SER A 192 -12.69 -9.06 15.63
CA SER A 192 -11.29 -8.84 15.21
C SER A 192 -11.19 -8.56 13.72
N GLY A 193 -11.90 -9.35 12.89
CA GLY A 193 -11.99 -9.15 11.45
C GLY A 193 -12.65 -7.81 11.09
N LEU A 194 -13.78 -7.49 11.71
CA LEU A 194 -14.50 -6.22 11.51
C LEU A 194 -13.64 -5.01 11.92
N SER A 195 -12.93 -5.07 13.04
CA SER A 195 -12.02 -3.99 13.45
C SER A 195 -10.91 -3.72 12.42
N ARG A 196 -10.53 -4.72 11.62
CA ARG A 196 -9.55 -4.56 10.54
C ARG A 196 -10.19 -4.16 9.20
N ASN A 197 -11.50 -4.32 9.05
CA ASN A 197 -12.21 -4.12 7.81
C ASN A 197 -12.20 -2.63 7.40
N PRO A 198 -11.73 -2.27 6.20
CA PRO A 198 -11.67 -0.88 5.76
C PRO A 198 -13.04 -0.20 5.62
N SER A 199 -14.13 -0.97 5.54
CA SER A 199 -15.50 -0.46 5.52
C SER A 199 -16.00 -0.04 6.90
N ILE A 200 -15.28 -0.34 7.99
CA ILE A 200 -15.55 0.17 9.34
C ILE A 200 -14.80 1.48 9.53
N THR A 201 -15.55 2.58 9.61
CA THR A 201 -15.02 3.92 9.85
C THR A 201 -14.97 4.26 11.34
N TRP A 202 -14.24 5.32 11.69
CA TRP A 202 -14.23 5.82 13.08
C TRP A 202 -15.63 6.23 13.55
N GLU A 203 -16.45 6.85 12.69
CA GLU A 203 -17.81 7.25 13.03
C GLU A 203 -18.68 6.05 13.40
N ILE A 204 -18.50 4.90 12.73
CA ILE A 204 -19.18 3.66 13.07
C ILE A 204 -18.73 3.16 14.46
N VAL A 205 -17.43 3.18 14.74
CA VAL A 205 -16.88 2.77 16.04
C VAL A 205 -17.38 3.67 17.17
N GLU A 206 -17.39 4.99 16.94
CA GLU A 206 -17.86 5.99 17.90
C GLU A 206 -19.37 5.89 18.16
N ALA A 207 -20.18 5.66 17.12
CA ALA A 207 -21.62 5.49 17.24
C ALA A 207 -22.03 4.17 17.91
N ASN A 208 -21.15 3.16 17.92
CA ASN A 208 -21.42 1.82 18.43
C ASN A 208 -20.40 1.39 19.51
N PRO A 209 -20.30 2.12 20.64
CA PRO A 209 -19.28 1.86 21.65
C PRO A 209 -19.52 0.59 22.48
N ASP A 210 -20.73 0.02 22.42
CA ASP A 210 -21.11 -1.23 23.10
C ASP A 210 -20.54 -2.48 22.40
N LYS A 211 -20.10 -2.34 21.14
CA LYS A 211 -19.56 -3.45 20.38
C LYS A 211 -18.14 -3.80 20.83
N PRO A 212 -17.76 -5.08 20.81
CA PRO A 212 -16.46 -5.54 21.31
C PRO A 212 -15.34 -5.29 20.28
N TRP A 213 -15.15 -4.02 19.90
CA TRP A 213 -14.10 -3.61 18.99
C TRP A 213 -12.70 -3.97 19.51
N HIS A 214 -11.88 -4.52 18.63
CA HIS A 214 -10.53 -4.93 18.96
C HIS A 214 -9.52 -3.82 18.60
N TRP A 215 -9.15 -3.00 19.59
CA TRP A 215 -8.31 -1.81 19.41
C TRP A 215 -6.95 -2.07 18.77
N TYR A 216 -6.35 -3.25 18.98
CA TYR A 216 -5.13 -3.65 18.28
C TYR A 216 -5.32 -3.62 16.75
N TYR A 217 -6.46 -4.09 16.25
CA TYR A 217 -6.74 -4.12 14.81
C TYR A 217 -7.28 -2.78 14.30
N LEU A 218 -8.09 -2.08 15.10
CA LEU A 218 -8.53 -0.71 14.77
C LEU A 218 -7.34 0.24 14.58
N SER A 219 -6.30 0.13 15.41
CA SER A 219 -5.07 0.93 15.23
C SER A 219 -4.42 0.76 13.86
N ASN A 220 -4.62 -0.37 13.17
CA ASN A 220 -4.11 -0.57 11.82
C ASN A 220 -5.14 -0.24 10.72
N ASN A 221 -6.39 0.05 11.09
CA ASN A 221 -7.47 0.28 10.13
C ASN A 221 -7.25 1.60 9.37
N PRO A 222 -7.28 1.60 8.02
CA PRO A 222 -7.04 2.80 7.20
C PRO A 222 -7.98 3.99 7.46
N SER A 223 -9.14 3.74 8.10
CA SER A 223 -10.10 4.76 8.50
C SER A 223 -9.70 5.51 9.77
N ILE A 224 -8.81 4.94 10.60
CA ILE A 224 -8.26 5.61 11.78
C ILE A 224 -7.10 6.50 11.33
N THR A 225 -7.34 7.81 11.34
CA THR A 225 -6.31 8.82 11.01
C THR A 225 -5.54 9.27 12.24
N TRP A 226 -4.44 10.00 12.03
CA TRP A 226 -3.69 10.57 13.15
C TRP A 226 -4.51 11.58 13.95
N GLU A 227 -5.33 12.39 13.29
CA GLU A 227 -6.21 13.38 13.94
C GLU A 227 -7.21 12.69 14.89
N ILE A 228 -7.73 11.53 14.50
CA ILE A 228 -8.60 10.70 15.36
C ILE A 228 -7.84 10.23 16.60
N VAL A 229 -6.61 9.74 16.43
CA VAL A 229 -5.76 9.27 17.52
C VAL A 229 -5.41 10.40 18.49
N GLU A 230 -5.07 11.57 17.94
CA GLU A 230 -4.74 12.77 18.72
C GLU A 230 -5.94 13.32 19.49
N ALA A 231 -7.13 13.33 18.87
CA ALA A 231 -8.38 13.76 19.51
C ALA A 231 -8.89 12.78 20.57
N ASN A 232 -8.48 11.51 20.51
CA ASN A 232 -8.94 10.44 21.41
C ASN A 232 -7.78 9.72 22.10
N PRO A 233 -6.97 10.43 22.93
CA PRO A 233 -5.75 9.87 23.51
C PRO A 233 -6.01 8.84 24.63
N ASP A 234 -7.24 8.79 25.16
CA ASP A 234 -7.67 7.86 26.21
C ASP A 234 -7.96 6.45 25.70
N LYS A 235 -8.12 6.28 24.38
CA LYS A 235 -8.37 4.96 23.79
C LYS A 235 -7.11 4.10 23.83
N PRO A 236 -7.26 2.76 23.97
CA PRO A 236 -6.13 1.85 24.10
C PRO A 236 -5.48 1.54 22.75
N TRP A 237 -4.99 2.58 22.07
CA TRP A 237 -4.32 2.47 20.78
C TRP A 237 -3.06 1.61 20.88
N SER A 238 -2.89 0.70 19.93
CA SER A 238 -1.66 -0.06 19.75
C SER A 238 -0.68 0.73 18.89
N TRP A 239 0.34 1.32 19.51
CA TRP A 239 1.39 2.06 18.80
C TRP A 239 2.15 1.24 17.75
N TYR A 240 2.37 -0.04 18.03
CA TYR A 240 2.88 -0.99 17.02
C TYR A 240 2.02 -1.01 15.76
N ASN A 241 0.68 -1.04 15.88
CA ASN A 241 -0.22 -1.08 14.73
C ASN A 241 -0.47 0.30 14.11
N LEU A 242 -0.42 1.37 14.90
CA LEU A 242 -0.41 2.73 14.37
C LEU A 242 0.82 2.97 13.50
N SER A 243 2.00 2.49 13.90
CA SER A 243 3.21 2.51 13.05
C SER A 243 3.04 1.77 11.71
N ARG A 244 2.04 0.90 11.57
CA ARG A 244 1.70 0.21 10.31
C ARG A 244 0.57 0.86 9.54
N ASN A 245 -0.11 1.83 10.15
CA ASN A 245 -1.32 2.39 9.60
C ASN A 245 -0.99 3.27 8.39
N PRO A 246 -1.62 3.05 7.22
CA PRO A 246 -1.34 3.82 6.01
C PRO A 246 -1.66 5.32 6.12
N SER A 247 -2.35 5.76 7.18
CA SER A 247 -2.58 7.18 7.47
C SER A 247 -1.40 7.87 8.17
N ILE A 248 -0.45 7.13 8.74
CA ILE A 248 0.70 7.73 9.42
C ILE A 248 1.76 8.08 8.38
N THR A 249 2.08 9.37 8.28
CA THR A 249 3.08 9.95 7.38
C THR A 249 4.41 10.15 8.09
N PHE A 250 5.48 10.36 7.32
CA PHE A 250 6.77 10.72 7.88
C PHE A 250 6.72 12.05 8.62
N GLU A 251 5.97 13.04 8.12
CA GLU A 251 5.85 14.34 8.79
C GLU A 251 5.18 14.20 10.16
N ILE A 252 4.19 13.32 10.31
CA ILE A 252 3.58 13.03 11.62
C ILE A 252 4.62 12.45 12.58
N VAL A 253 5.42 11.48 12.12
CA VAL A 253 6.45 10.85 12.96
C VAL A 253 7.53 11.85 13.35
N GLU A 254 7.97 12.70 12.43
CA GLU A 254 8.98 13.75 12.68
C GLU A 254 8.43 14.87 13.59
N ALA A 255 7.15 15.23 13.47
CA ALA A 255 6.49 16.23 14.29
C ALA A 255 6.16 15.74 15.72
N THR A 256 6.09 14.42 15.92
CA THR A 256 5.70 13.80 17.20
C THR A 256 6.74 12.81 17.71
N PRO A 257 8.00 13.25 17.92
CA PRO A 257 9.10 12.36 18.27
C PRO A 257 8.99 11.76 19.68
N ASP A 258 8.12 12.29 20.53
CA ASP A 258 7.82 11.80 21.88
C ASP A 258 6.94 10.54 21.89
N LYS A 259 6.23 10.28 20.79
CA LYS A 259 5.35 9.13 20.69
C LYS A 259 6.13 7.83 20.49
N PRO A 260 5.65 6.69 21.04
CA PRO A 260 6.38 5.43 21.02
C PRO A 260 6.22 4.71 19.67
N TRP A 261 6.59 5.38 18.59
CA TRP A 261 6.62 4.84 17.24
C TRP A 261 7.61 3.67 17.14
N ASP A 262 7.17 2.57 16.54
CA ASP A 262 8.04 1.45 16.20
C ASP A 262 8.67 1.67 14.81
N TRP A 263 9.95 2.04 14.79
CA TRP A 263 10.71 2.33 13.57
C TRP A 263 10.91 1.13 12.64
N ARG A 264 11.03 -0.08 13.20
CA ARG A 264 11.10 -1.30 12.37
C ARG A 264 9.81 -1.44 11.59
N VAL A 265 8.70 -1.10 12.24
CA VAL A 265 7.37 -1.25 11.71
C VAL A 265 7.00 -0.11 10.75
N LEU A 266 7.40 1.13 11.06
CA LEU A 266 7.25 2.27 10.15
C LEU A 266 7.94 2.03 8.81
N SER A 267 9.13 1.39 8.82
CA SER A 267 9.83 1.04 7.58
C SER A 267 9.05 0.07 6.67
N ARG A 268 7.98 -0.55 7.18
CA ARG A 268 7.06 -1.44 6.45
C ARG A 268 5.92 -0.70 5.77
N ASN A 269 5.69 0.57 6.10
CA ASN A 269 4.60 1.35 5.55
C ASN A 269 4.92 1.73 4.09
N LYS A 270 3.91 1.64 3.22
CA LYS A 270 4.01 2.02 1.80
C LYS A 270 3.82 3.53 1.58
N TYR A 271 3.35 4.24 2.61
CA TYR A 271 3.10 5.68 2.61
C TYR A 271 2.23 6.12 1.42
N THR A 272 1.18 5.35 1.11
CA THR A 272 0.34 5.59 -0.07
C THR A 272 -0.38 6.94 -0.03
N LYS A 273 -0.94 7.32 1.14
CA LYS A 273 -1.58 8.64 1.30
C LYS A 273 -0.58 9.78 1.14
N GLU A 274 0.61 9.64 1.75
CA GLU A 274 1.66 10.66 1.63
C GLU A 274 2.18 10.77 0.19
N LYS A 275 2.30 9.65 -0.54
CA LYS A 275 2.62 9.65 -1.96
C LYS A 275 1.60 10.44 -2.76
N GLU A 276 0.31 10.22 -2.55
CA GLU A 276 -0.76 10.96 -3.22
C GLU A 276 -0.69 12.47 -2.92
N GLU A 277 -0.45 12.84 -1.67
CA GLU A 277 -0.28 14.24 -1.27
C GLU A 277 0.98 14.85 -1.88
N PHE A 278 2.09 14.14 -1.87
CA PHE A 278 3.34 14.54 -2.52
C PHE A 278 3.12 14.80 -4.01
N GLU A 279 2.44 13.89 -4.72
CA GLU A 279 2.15 14.03 -6.14
C GLU A 279 1.22 15.23 -6.42
N LYS A 280 0.21 15.47 -5.57
CA LYS A 280 -0.63 16.68 -5.62
C LYS A 280 0.21 17.95 -5.44
N ARG A 281 1.13 17.98 -4.47
CA ARG A 281 2.04 19.11 -4.23
C ARG A 281 2.93 19.39 -5.44
N VAL A 282 3.56 18.35 -6.00
CA VAL A 282 4.43 18.48 -7.18
C VAL A 282 3.62 18.96 -8.40
N SER A 283 2.43 18.40 -8.64
CA SER A 283 1.56 18.84 -9.72
C SER A 283 1.13 20.29 -9.57
N HIS A 284 0.78 20.71 -8.35
CA HIS A 284 0.43 22.10 -8.07
C HIS A 284 1.62 23.03 -8.32
N GLN A 285 2.81 22.68 -7.82
CA GLN A 285 4.03 23.47 -8.07
C GLN A 285 4.34 23.61 -9.55
N LYS A 286 4.22 22.52 -10.32
CA LYS A 286 4.41 22.54 -11.77
C LYS A 286 3.40 23.48 -12.46
N PHE A 287 2.12 23.42 -12.06
CA PHE A 287 1.11 24.34 -12.56
C PHE A 287 1.45 25.80 -12.27
N ILE A 288 1.86 26.13 -11.03
CA ILE A 288 2.32 27.47 -10.67
C ILE A 288 3.50 27.90 -11.54
N GLN A 289 4.51 27.05 -11.69
CA GLN A 289 5.72 27.33 -12.48
C GLN A 289 5.40 27.60 -13.96
N GLU A 290 4.52 26.80 -14.56
CA GLU A 290 4.21 26.88 -15.99
C GLU A 290 3.20 27.97 -16.34
N ASN A 291 2.29 28.32 -15.43
CA ASN A 291 1.13 29.17 -15.76
C ASN A 291 1.05 30.48 -14.98
N ILE A 292 1.66 30.54 -13.79
CA ILE A 292 1.49 31.69 -12.89
C ILE A 292 2.81 32.41 -12.61
N LEU A 293 3.94 31.70 -12.64
CA LEU A 293 5.23 32.23 -12.24
C LEU A 293 5.61 33.49 -13.03
N GLU A 294 5.40 33.50 -14.34
CA GLU A 294 5.71 34.68 -15.16
C GLU A 294 4.86 35.89 -14.75
N GLU A 295 3.55 35.70 -14.52
CA GLU A 295 2.64 36.78 -14.10
C GLU A 295 2.94 37.24 -12.67
N LEU A 296 3.29 36.32 -11.76
CA LEU A 296 3.78 36.65 -10.43
C LEU A 296 5.04 37.49 -10.51
N VAL A 297 6.05 37.07 -11.28
CA VAL A 297 7.29 37.83 -11.47
C VAL A 297 7.00 39.20 -12.08
N LYS A 298 6.14 39.31 -13.09
CA LYS A 298 5.75 40.61 -13.69
C LYS A 298 5.08 41.54 -12.67
N ALA A 299 4.14 41.02 -11.88
CA ALA A 299 3.45 41.82 -10.87
C ALA A 299 4.39 42.24 -9.74
N TYR A 300 5.28 41.33 -9.34
CA TYR A 300 6.17 41.50 -8.21
C TYR A 300 7.37 42.41 -8.54
N MET A 301 7.93 42.27 -9.75
CA MET A 301 8.97 43.12 -10.31
C MET A 301 8.42 44.35 -11.06
N HIS A 302 7.13 44.66 -10.90
CA HIS A 302 6.52 45.78 -11.61
C HIS A 302 7.15 47.12 -11.16
N PRO A 303 7.56 48.02 -12.08
CA PRO A 303 8.27 49.26 -11.72
C PRO A 303 7.57 50.14 -10.68
N LYS A 304 6.23 50.18 -10.69
CA LYS A 304 5.45 50.92 -9.68
C LYS A 304 5.66 50.39 -8.25
N ARG A 305 5.80 49.07 -8.08
CA ARG A 305 6.06 48.46 -6.77
C ARG A 305 7.49 48.77 -6.31
N ILE A 306 8.46 48.69 -7.22
CA ILE A 306 9.85 49.04 -6.94
C ILE A 306 9.97 50.51 -6.50
N VAL A 307 9.38 51.45 -7.25
CA VAL A 307 9.37 52.88 -6.88
C VAL A 307 8.72 53.10 -5.52
N MET A 308 7.61 52.42 -5.22
CA MET A 308 6.96 52.50 -3.92
C MET A 308 7.87 52.02 -2.77
N LEU A 309 8.64 50.93 -2.97
CA LEU A 309 9.59 50.45 -1.97
C LEU A 309 10.75 51.45 -1.77
N LEU A 310 11.28 52.03 -2.85
CA LEU A 310 12.28 53.09 -2.75
C LEU A 310 11.76 54.33 -2.01
N ASP A 311 10.51 54.73 -2.29
CA ASP A 311 9.85 55.85 -1.59
C ASP A 311 9.61 55.57 -0.10
N MET A 312 9.51 54.30 0.29
CA MET A 312 9.43 53.87 1.70
C MET A 312 10.80 53.88 2.40
N GLY A 313 11.87 54.19 1.68
CA GLY A 313 13.21 54.36 2.22
C GLY A 313 14.10 53.12 2.15
N TYR A 314 13.72 52.09 1.40
CA TYR A 314 14.59 50.95 1.12
C TYR A 314 15.63 51.34 0.06
N GLU A 315 16.89 50.92 0.27
CA GLU A 315 17.95 51.05 -0.73
C GLU A 315 17.82 49.97 -1.82
N ILE A 316 18.38 50.19 -3.01
CA ILE A 316 18.26 49.25 -4.14
C ILE A 316 18.86 47.89 -3.78
N GLU A 317 19.96 47.89 -3.03
CA GLU A 317 20.66 46.72 -2.54
C GLU A 317 19.85 45.93 -1.50
N GLU A 318 18.92 46.59 -0.80
CA GLU A 318 18.01 45.95 0.17
C GLU A 318 16.78 45.34 -0.51
N LEU A 319 16.52 45.70 -1.78
CA LEU A 319 15.38 45.17 -2.52
C LEU A 319 15.50 43.67 -2.81
N ASP A 320 16.71 43.14 -2.98
CA ASP A 320 16.94 41.71 -3.25
C ASP A 320 16.55 40.80 -2.09
N ASP A 321 16.52 41.31 -0.85
CA ASP A 321 16.16 40.54 0.35
C ASP A 321 14.65 40.59 0.67
N ILE A 322 13.95 41.63 0.20
CA ILE A 322 12.51 41.83 0.42
C ILE A 322 11.66 41.53 -0.82
N MET A 323 12.30 41.35 -1.98
CA MET A 323 11.70 40.83 -3.20
C MET A 323 11.92 39.33 -3.26
#